data_AF-A0A2S0WHK5-F1
#
_entry.id   AF-A0A2S0WHK5-F1
#
_cell.length_a   1.000
_cell.length_b   1.000
_cell.length_c   1.000
_cell.angle_alpha   90.00
_cell.angle_beta   90.00
_cell.angle_gamma   90.00
#
_symmetry.space_group_name_H-M   'P 1'
#
loop_
_entity.id
_entity.type
_entity.pdbx_description
1 polymer ?
#
loop_
_entity_poly.entity_id
_entity_poly.type
_entity_poly.pdbx_seq_one_letter_code
_entity_poly.pdbx_strand_id
1 'polypeptide(L)'
;MITVKWKTATGATGETQLSGDDKWTFGRTGGADDLTVSVDNPAVSRTALVIRDSGPGPVVFRGQTDNGAKVALVSVIGSTTWLDEGTAGNLTAEENRVELSIQDEVVVTVDVEFDDRGSVVERRQAQ
;
A
#
# COMPACT_ATOMS: atom_id res chain seq x y z
N MET A 1 8.75 11.55 -2.27
CA MET A 1 9.45 10.27 -2.05
C MET A 1 8.93 9.61 -0.79
N ILE A 2 8.68 8.31 -0.85
CA ILE A 2 8.33 7.45 0.28
C ILE A 2 9.13 6.16 0.18
N THR A 3 9.30 5.48 1.31
CA THR A 3 9.89 4.14 1.36
C THR A 3 8.82 3.14 1.74
N VAL A 4 8.63 2.11 0.92
CA VAL A 4 7.62 1.05 1.11
C VAL A 4 8.34 -0.21 1.54
N LYS A 5 8.16 -0.61 2.79
CA LYS A 5 8.66 -1.87 3.36
C LYS A 5 7.52 -2.87 3.40
N TRP A 6 7.76 -4.11 3.00
CA TRP A 6 6.70 -5.10 2.94
C TRP A 6 7.14 -6.46 3.45
N LYS A 7 6.17 -7.23 3.93
CA LYS A 7 6.31 -8.62 4.36
C LYS A 7 5.08 -9.42 3.91
N THR A 8 5.31 -10.54 3.26
CA THR A 8 4.23 -11.50 2.90
C THR A 8 4.03 -12.55 3.97
N ALA A 9 2.88 -13.23 3.96
CA ALA A 9 2.60 -14.37 4.85
C ALA A 9 3.66 -15.49 4.77
N THR A 10 4.26 -15.69 3.59
CA THR A 10 5.32 -16.69 3.37
C THR A 10 6.67 -16.30 3.98
N GLY A 11 6.78 -15.09 4.53
CA GLY A 11 8.01 -14.57 5.14
C GLY A 11 8.92 -13.80 4.18
N ALA A 12 8.59 -13.73 2.88
CA ALA A 12 9.33 -12.86 1.97
C ALA A 12 9.17 -11.39 2.38
N THR A 13 10.27 -10.64 2.35
CA THR A 13 10.35 -9.23 2.72
C THR A 13 11.09 -8.43 1.66
N GLY A 14 10.81 -7.13 1.60
CA GLY A 14 11.59 -6.22 0.78
C GLY A 14 11.30 -4.77 1.08
N GLU A 15 12.03 -3.91 0.38
CA GLU A 15 11.95 -2.46 0.48
C GLU A 15 11.97 -1.86 -0.93
N THR A 16 11.19 -0.81 -1.14
CA THR A 16 11.15 -0.10 -2.43
C THR A 16 10.93 1.38 -2.17
N GLN A 17 11.82 2.21 -2.70
CA GLN A 17 11.65 3.67 -2.68
C GLN A 17 10.78 4.08 -3.87
N LEU A 18 9.76 4.89 -3.62
CA LEU A 18 8.85 5.40 -4.65
C LEU A 18 8.99 6.92 -4.76
N SER A 19 9.08 7.41 -5.99
CA SER A 19 9.13 8.84 -6.31
C SER A 19 8.35 9.18 -7.58
N GLY A 20 7.80 10.39 -7.67
CA GLY A 20 7.08 10.82 -8.88
C GLY A 20 5.92 9.88 -9.22
N ASP A 21 6.00 9.25 -10.39
CA ASP A 21 4.97 8.34 -10.91
C ASP A 21 5.19 6.86 -10.52
N ASP A 22 6.19 6.56 -9.69
CA ASP A 22 6.48 5.21 -9.22
C ASP A 22 5.30 4.64 -8.40
N LYS A 23 5.07 3.34 -8.57
CA LYS A 23 4.07 2.59 -7.82
C LYS A 23 4.66 1.31 -7.28
N TRP A 24 4.23 0.94 -6.08
CA TRP A 24 4.39 -0.41 -5.54
C TRP A 24 3.08 -1.16 -5.72
N THR A 25 3.13 -2.36 -6.29
CA THR A 25 1.95 -3.15 -6.64
C THR A 25 2.02 -4.55 -6.03
N PHE A 26 0.88 -5.01 -5.51
CA PHE A 26 0.71 -6.36 -4.99
C PHE A 26 -0.50 -7.05 -5.63
N GLY A 27 -0.33 -8.32 -5.98
CA GLY A 27 -1.41 -9.09 -6.59
C GLY A 27 -1.05 -10.54 -6.89
N ARG A 28 -1.92 -11.20 -7.65
CA ARG A 28 -1.74 -12.60 -8.06
C ARG A 28 -0.87 -12.73 -9.30
N THR A 29 0.00 -13.74 -9.31
CA THR A 29 0.77 -14.16 -10.49
C THR A 29 -0.13 -14.45 -11.71
N GLY A 30 0.42 -14.28 -12.92
CA GLY A 30 -0.32 -14.50 -14.17
C GLY A 30 -1.35 -13.40 -14.51
N GLY A 31 -1.17 -12.19 -13.94
CA GLY A 31 -1.87 -10.98 -14.34
C GLY A 31 -1.21 -10.26 -15.52
N ALA A 32 -1.88 -9.20 -16.01
CA ALA A 32 -1.35 -8.34 -17.08
C ALA A 32 -0.49 -7.18 -16.54
N ASP A 33 -0.54 -6.92 -15.23
CA ASP A 33 0.20 -5.85 -14.57
C ASP A 33 1.60 -6.31 -14.14
N ASP A 34 2.59 -5.44 -14.28
CA ASP A 34 3.90 -5.59 -13.64
C ASP A 34 3.74 -5.42 -12.12
N LEU A 35 3.80 -6.56 -11.40
CA LEU A 35 3.68 -6.61 -9.95
C LEU A 35 5.04 -6.46 -9.28
N THR A 36 5.16 -5.55 -8.32
CA THR A 36 6.35 -5.49 -7.44
C THR A 36 6.43 -6.73 -6.57
N VAL A 37 5.29 -7.17 -6.03
CA VAL A 37 5.18 -8.38 -5.23
C VAL A 37 4.00 -9.20 -5.72
N SER A 38 4.25 -10.46 -6.06
CA SER A 38 3.21 -11.37 -6.52
C SER A 38 3.12 -12.61 -5.65
N VAL A 39 1.91 -13.12 -5.46
CA VAL A 39 1.66 -14.40 -4.78
C VAL A 39 0.87 -15.34 -5.69
N ASP A 40 1.11 -16.63 -5.56
CA ASP A 40 0.30 -17.65 -6.23
C ASP A 40 -0.86 -18.07 -5.31
N ASN A 41 -1.85 -17.18 -5.17
CA ASN A 41 -3.07 -17.45 -4.41
C ASN A 41 -4.29 -17.05 -5.24
N PRO A 42 -5.19 -17.99 -5.61
CA PRO A 42 -6.34 -17.71 -6.46
C PRO A 42 -7.35 -16.73 -5.83
N ALA A 43 -7.39 -16.62 -4.50
CA ALA A 43 -8.25 -15.67 -3.80
C ALA A 43 -7.75 -14.21 -3.90
N VAL A 44 -6.48 -14.00 -4.27
CA VAL A 44 -5.91 -12.67 -4.48
C VAL A 44 -6.27 -12.19 -5.90
N SER A 45 -6.71 -10.95 -6.02
CA SER A 45 -6.93 -10.32 -7.32
C SER A 45 -5.62 -10.07 -8.05
N ARG A 46 -5.64 -10.02 -9.39
CA ARG A 46 -4.42 -9.77 -10.20
C ARG A 46 -3.71 -8.47 -9.78
N THR A 47 -4.47 -7.46 -9.36
CA THR A 47 -3.95 -6.17 -8.85
C THR A 47 -4.72 -5.81 -7.60
N ALA A 48 -4.34 -6.43 -6.48
CA ALA A 48 -5.05 -6.33 -5.21
C ALA A 48 -4.77 -5.00 -4.49
N LEU A 49 -3.51 -4.54 -4.52
CA LEU A 49 -3.09 -3.27 -3.93
C LEU A 49 -2.17 -2.50 -4.86
N VAL A 50 -2.34 -1.19 -4.84
CA VAL A 50 -1.41 -0.24 -5.46
C VAL A 50 -1.11 0.87 -4.46
N ILE A 51 0.16 1.11 -4.19
CA ILE A 51 0.63 2.26 -3.39
C ILE A 51 1.43 3.17 -4.32
N ARG A 52 1.14 4.46 -4.27
CA ARG A 52 1.85 5.47 -5.08
C ARG A 52 2.06 6.74 -4.28
N ASP A 53 3.11 7.46 -4.62
CA ASP A 53 3.40 8.79 -4.09
C ASP A 53 2.70 9.88 -4.92
N SER A 54 1.37 10.01 -4.80
CA SER A 54 0.62 10.97 -5.61
C SER A 54 0.70 12.40 -5.06
N GLY A 55 0.51 13.42 -5.91
CA GLY A 55 0.65 14.84 -5.58
C GLY A 55 0.15 15.33 -4.20
N PRO A 56 -1.09 14.99 -3.76
CA PRO A 56 -1.57 15.41 -2.43
C PRO A 56 -1.01 14.58 -1.26
N GLY A 57 -0.39 13.43 -1.54
CA GLY A 57 0.13 12.49 -0.55
C GLY A 57 0.12 11.05 -1.08
N PRO A 58 0.82 10.13 -0.41
CA PRO A 58 0.78 8.73 -0.77
C PRO A 58 -0.61 8.15 -0.55
N VAL A 59 -1.05 7.37 -1.53
CA VAL A 59 -2.36 6.71 -1.50
C VAL A 59 -2.19 5.22 -1.70
N VAL A 60 -3.05 4.46 -1.02
CA VAL A 60 -3.25 3.05 -1.30
C VAL A 60 -4.60 2.85 -1.96
N PHE A 61 -4.63 2.07 -3.04
CA PHE A 61 -5.83 1.68 -3.75
C PHE A 61 -6.08 0.18 -3.61
N ARG A 62 -7.33 -0.20 -3.36
CA ARG A 62 -7.77 -1.60 -3.27
C ARG A 62 -8.49 -2.03 -4.56
N GLY A 63 -7.89 -2.95 -5.31
CA GLY A 63 -8.42 -3.46 -6.60
C GLY A 63 -9.08 -4.84 -6.55
N GLN A 64 -9.76 -5.18 -5.46
CA GLN A 64 -10.28 -6.53 -5.20
C GLN A 64 -11.63 -6.82 -5.89
N THR A 65 -12.03 -8.10 -5.89
CA THR A 65 -13.40 -8.59 -6.13
C THR A 65 -13.84 -9.30 -4.85
N ASP A 66 -15.10 -9.21 -4.44
CA ASP A 66 -15.61 -9.68 -3.16
C ASP A 66 -15.43 -11.20 -2.90
N ASN A 67 -14.25 -11.56 -2.37
CA ASN A 67 -13.85 -12.91 -1.97
C ASN A 67 -13.48 -12.96 -0.47
N GLY A 68 -14.00 -12.03 0.33
CA GLY A 68 -13.64 -11.91 1.75
C GLY A 68 -12.27 -11.28 2.01
N ALA A 69 -11.71 -10.58 1.01
CA ALA A 69 -10.50 -9.79 1.20
C ALA A 69 -10.83 -8.48 1.93
N LYS A 70 -9.99 -8.12 2.90
CA LYS A 70 -10.10 -6.88 3.68
C LYS A 70 -8.78 -6.13 3.62
N VAL A 71 -8.85 -4.81 3.50
CA VAL A 71 -7.67 -3.95 3.56
C VAL A 71 -7.86 -3.00 4.73
N ALA A 72 -6.90 -3.02 5.66
CA ALA A 72 -6.84 -2.16 6.82
C ALA A 72 -5.71 -1.14 6.65
N LEU A 73 -6.00 0.12 6.95
CA LEU A 73 -5.01 1.11 7.35
C LEU A 73 -4.86 1.02 8.86
N VAL A 74 -3.66 0.74 9.33
CA VAL A 74 -3.34 0.62 10.75
C VAL A 74 -2.51 1.84 11.14
N SER A 75 -2.99 2.54 12.16
CA SER A 75 -2.29 3.68 12.72
C SER A 75 -1.21 3.27 13.72
N VAL A 76 -0.24 4.16 13.94
CA VAL A 76 0.81 4.01 14.95
C VAL A 76 0.25 3.88 16.38
N ILE A 77 -0.96 4.39 16.63
CA ILE A 77 -1.66 4.27 17.91
C ILE A 77 -2.57 3.03 17.99
N GLY A 78 -2.58 2.19 16.96
CA GLY A 78 -3.32 0.92 16.93
C GLY A 78 -4.79 1.04 16.53
N SER A 79 -5.27 2.21 16.10
CA SER A 79 -6.58 2.33 15.44
C SER A 79 -6.54 1.76 14.02
N THR A 80 -7.68 1.24 13.56
CA THR A 80 -7.81 0.57 12.26
C THR A 80 -8.92 1.20 11.43
N THR A 81 -8.60 1.61 10.22
CA THR A 81 -9.54 2.11 9.21
C THR A 81 -9.66 1.08 8.09
N TRP A 82 -10.87 0.63 7.76
CA TRP A 82 -11.08 -0.35 6.70
C TRP A 82 -11.34 0.33 5.36
N LEU A 83 -10.70 -0.17 4.30
CA LEU A 83 -10.90 0.32 2.94
C LEU A 83 -11.87 -0.56 2.16
N ASP A 84 -12.92 0.08 1.65
CA ASP A 84 -13.90 -0.54 0.77
C ASP A 84 -13.30 -0.88 -0.60
N GLU A 85 -13.90 -1.84 -1.28
CA GLU A 85 -13.46 -2.27 -2.60
C GLU A 85 -13.55 -1.12 -3.62
N GLY A 86 -12.53 -0.99 -4.47
CA GLY A 86 -12.48 0.07 -5.48
C GLY A 86 -12.24 1.46 -4.91
N THR A 87 -11.94 1.59 -3.62
CA THR A 87 -11.64 2.86 -2.97
C THR A 87 -10.15 3.07 -2.77
N ALA A 88 -9.78 4.33 -2.52
CA ALA A 88 -8.43 4.73 -2.14
C ALA A 88 -8.44 5.32 -0.74
N GLY A 89 -7.41 4.99 0.04
CA GLY A 89 -7.10 5.61 1.32
C GLY A 89 -5.85 6.47 1.23
N ASN A 90 -5.82 7.57 1.99
CA ASN A 90 -4.61 8.37 2.13
C ASN A 90 -3.75 7.76 3.24
N LEU A 91 -2.46 7.62 2.97
CA LEU A 91 -1.49 7.26 3.99
C LEU A 91 -0.94 8.54 4.62
N THR A 92 -0.77 8.52 5.93
CA THR A 92 -0.17 9.62 6.70
C THR A 92 0.93 9.07 7.58
N ALA A 93 1.73 9.94 8.20
CA ALA A 93 2.73 9.50 9.18
C ALA A 93 2.09 8.78 10.39
N GLU A 94 0.80 9.02 10.65
CA GLU A 94 0.04 8.39 11.73
C GLU A 94 -0.67 7.10 11.26
N GLU A 95 -1.14 7.05 10.02
CA GLU A 95 -1.78 5.89 9.36
C GLU A 95 -0.89 5.40 8.21
N ASN A 96 0.19 4.72 8.58
CA ASN A 96 1.27 4.39 7.66
C ASN A 96 1.44 2.90 7.37
N ARG A 97 0.67 2.03 8.04
CA ARG A 97 0.66 0.60 7.79
C ARG A 97 -0.58 0.18 7.02
N VAL A 98 -0.39 -0.67 6.03
CA VAL A 98 -1.46 -1.35 5.29
C VAL A 98 -1.37 -2.85 5.54
N GLU A 99 -2.49 -3.46 5.92
CA GLU A 99 -2.62 -4.91 6.00
C GLU A 99 -3.70 -5.38 5.04
N LEU A 100 -3.35 -6.33 4.17
CA LEU A 100 -4.32 -7.06 3.38
C LEU A 100 -4.53 -8.44 3.98
N SER A 101 -5.77 -8.76 4.28
CA SER A 101 -6.18 -10.05 4.80
C SER A 101 -7.15 -10.74 3.85
N ILE A 102 -7.09 -12.07 3.80
CA ILE A 102 -8.07 -12.92 3.12
C ILE A 102 -8.51 -13.96 4.13
N GLN A 103 -9.83 -14.09 4.33
CA GLN A 103 -10.38 -15.03 5.32
C GLN A 103 -9.74 -14.87 6.71
N ASP A 104 -9.52 -13.60 7.11
CA ASP A 104 -8.90 -13.19 8.37
C ASP A 104 -7.41 -13.58 8.55
N GLU A 105 -6.75 -14.09 7.51
CA GLU A 105 -5.29 -14.29 7.46
C GLU A 105 -4.61 -13.12 6.74
N VAL A 106 -3.63 -12.47 7.37
CA VAL A 106 -2.84 -11.39 6.74
C VAL A 106 -1.91 -11.98 5.69
N VAL A 107 -2.14 -11.63 4.42
CA VAL A 107 -1.32 -12.12 3.30
C VAL A 107 -0.15 -11.19 2.97
N VAL A 108 -0.30 -9.90 3.21
CA VAL A 108 0.77 -8.91 3.10
C VAL A 108 0.57 -7.78 4.10
N THR A 109 1.67 -7.39 4.73
CA THR A 109 1.79 -6.19 5.55
C THR A 109 2.75 -5.24 4.84
N VAL A 110 2.37 -3.97 4.77
CA VAL A 110 3.16 -2.91 4.14
C VAL A 110 3.28 -1.76 5.12
N ASP A 111 4.50 -1.38 5.46
CA ASP A 111 4.83 -0.22 6.27
C ASP A 111 5.39 0.87 5.35
N VAL A 112 4.80 2.07 5.41
CA VAL A 112 5.21 3.21 4.59
C VAL A 112 5.91 4.24 5.44
N GLU A 113 7.14 4.56 5.06
CA GLU A 113 7.93 5.62 5.67
C GLU A 113 7.90 6.84 4.75
N PHE A 114 7.63 7.98 5.36
CA PHE A 114 7.58 9.27 4.69
C PHE A 114 8.95 9.89 4.86
N ASP A 115 9.69 10.03 3.76
CA ASP A 115 10.88 10.87 3.79
C ASP A 115 10.47 12.26 4.25
N ASP A 116 11.34 12.91 5.04
CA ASP A 116 11.11 14.22 5.65
C ASP A 116 10.91 15.26 4.55
N ARG A 117 9.64 15.33 4.13
CA ARG A 117 9.17 16.22 3.12
C ARG A 117 8.99 17.51 3.86
N GLY A 118 10.05 18.33 3.86
CA GLY A 118 10.00 19.73 4.26
C GLY A 118 8.63 20.31 3.88
N SER A 119 8.05 21.00 4.86
CA SER A 119 6.64 21.37 4.90
C SER A 119 6.16 21.95 3.56
N VAL A 120 4.87 21.83 3.25
CA VAL A 120 4.27 22.49 2.06
C VAL A 120 4.62 23.98 1.99
N VAL A 121 4.90 24.60 3.14
CA VAL A 121 5.35 25.99 3.29
C VAL A 121 6.77 26.22 2.74
N GLU A 122 7.71 25.30 2.97
CA GLU A 122 9.10 25.43 2.49
C GLU A 122 9.19 25.34 0.96
N ARG A 123 8.31 24.55 0.32
CA ARG A 123 8.27 24.44 -1.15
C ARG A 123 7.80 25.71 -1.86
N ARG A 124 7.03 26.58 -1.19
CA ARG A 124 6.57 27.86 -1.77
C ARG A 124 7.61 28.98 -1.65
N GLN A 125 8.62 28.84 -0.81
CA GLN A 125 9.68 29.85 -0.65
C GLN A 125 10.90 29.57 -1.54
N ALA A 126 10.99 28.37 -2.11
CA ALA A 126 12.07 27.98 -3.02
C ALA A 126 11.75 28.17 -4.52
N GLN A 127 10.64 28.85 -4.85
CA GLN A 127 10.28 29.28 -6.21
C GLN A 127 10.34 30.80 -6.33
#